data_AF-F4G0C6-F1
#
_entry.id   AF-F4G0C6-F1
#
_cell.length_a   1.000
_cell.length_b   1.000
_cell.length_c   1.000
_cell.angle_alpha   90.00
_cell.angle_beta   90.00
_cell.angle_gamma   90.00
#
_symmetry.space_group_name_H-M   'P 1'
#
loop_
_entity.id
_entity.type
_entity.pdbx_description
1 polymer ?
#
loop_
_entity_poly.entity_id
_entity_poly.type
_entity_poly.pdbx_seq_one_letter_code
_entity_poly.pdbx_strand_id
1 'polypeptide(L)'
;MIQNVEIRAVSKDKAMMCLGNPYFIMGATGHIAALKVYDKITGDFVYPSQGKSLTNKFYVAYLFGSKSVFLAQSIVKTGGGVKAVTGYFEGPIYSGAGVSYKGVTLDESESFEMLFAFSSNDSTLRIILSTNQNLNVKSKVTGTELSKLLGHIINDHIFPALKQYVGDQAQEKGSSESG
;
A
#
# COMPACT_ATOMS: atom_id res chain seq x y z
N MET A 1 4.68 12.50 5.76
CA MET A 1 4.00 13.28 4.69
C MET A 1 2.56 12.80 4.60
N ILE A 2 1.59 13.69 4.33
CA ILE A 2 0.20 13.29 4.08
C ILE A 2 -0.20 13.67 2.64
N GLN A 3 -0.73 12.72 1.88
CA GLN A 3 -1.28 12.96 0.54
C GLN A 3 -2.77 12.59 0.52
N ASN A 4 -3.58 13.42 -0.13
CA ASN A 4 -5.01 13.19 -0.30
C ASN A 4 -5.35 13.11 -1.79
N VAL A 5 -6.07 12.04 -2.17
CA VAL A 5 -6.62 11.87 -3.52
C VAL A 5 -8.11 11.61 -3.40
N GLU A 6 -8.93 12.27 -4.23
CA GLU A 6 -10.37 12.08 -4.26
C GLU A 6 -10.83 11.47 -5.57
N ILE A 7 -11.68 10.46 -5.49
CA ILE A 7 -12.35 9.79 -6.60
C ILE A 7 -13.85 9.99 -6.44
N ARG A 8 -14.48 10.64 -7.41
CA ARG A 8 -15.93 10.92 -7.41
C ARG A 8 -16.72 9.85 -8.14
N ALA A 9 -18.03 9.84 -7.87
CA ALA A 9 -19.02 8.96 -8.49
C ALA A 9 -18.68 7.46 -8.39
N VAL A 10 -18.13 7.08 -7.24
CA VAL A 10 -17.73 5.71 -6.93
C VAL A 10 -18.91 5.01 -6.26
N SER A 11 -19.32 3.84 -6.77
CA SER A 11 -20.20 2.94 -6.02
C SER A 11 -19.43 2.37 -4.83
N LYS A 12 -19.82 2.77 -3.61
CA LYS A 12 -19.20 2.30 -2.37
C LYS A 12 -19.14 0.80 -2.28
N ASP A 13 -20.24 0.08 -2.56
CA ASP A 13 -20.26 -1.38 -2.47
C ASP A 13 -19.24 -2.03 -3.41
N LYS A 14 -19.15 -1.55 -4.66
CA LYS A 14 -18.16 -2.05 -5.63
C LYS A 14 -16.74 -1.75 -5.20
N ALA A 15 -16.48 -0.52 -4.76
CA ALA A 15 -15.15 -0.14 -4.30
C ALA A 15 -14.77 -0.91 -3.03
N MET A 16 -15.68 -1.08 -2.07
CA MET A 16 -15.45 -1.84 -0.85
C MET A 16 -15.21 -3.33 -1.13
N MET A 17 -15.84 -3.91 -2.16
CA MET A 17 -15.54 -5.27 -2.59
C MET A 17 -14.07 -5.43 -3.03
N CYS A 18 -13.52 -4.43 -3.73
CA CYS A 18 -12.11 -4.41 -4.14
C CYS A 18 -11.19 -4.08 -2.96
N LEU A 19 -11.48 -2.99 -2.24
CA LEU A 19 -10.69 -2.47 -1.12
C LEU A 19 -10.76 -3.35 0.13
N GLY A 20 -11.73 -4.25 0.22
CA GLY A 20 -11.83 -5.27 1.27
C GLY A 20 -11.02 -6.54 0.98
N ASN A 21 -10.36 -6.61 -0.17
CA ASN A 21 -9.52 -7.76 -0.55
C ASN A 21 -8.03 -7.34 -0.54
N PRO A 22 -7.21 -7.87 0.39
CA PRO A 22 -5.80 -7.48 0.45
C PRO A 22 -5.00 -7.92 -0.79
N TYR A 23 -5.39 -9.02 -1.43
CA TYR A 23 -4.74 -9.48 -2.66
C TYR A 23 -5.08 -8.57 -3.85
N PHE A 24 -6.27 -7.98 -3.86
CA PHE A 24 -6.59 -6.94 -4.84
C PHE A 24 -5.67 -5.74 -4.66
N ILE A 25 -5.51 -5.22 -3.44
CA ILE A 25 -4.61 -4.07 -3.19
C ILE A 25 -3.18 -4.42 -3.59
N MET A 26 -2.63 -5.53 -3.10
CA MET A 26 -1.25 -5.93 -3.42
C MET A 26 -1.05 -6.09 -4.93
N GLY A 27 -1.98 -6.79 -5.61
CA GLY A 27 -1.94 -6.98 -7.06
C GLY A 27 -2.12 -5.68 -7.83
N ALA A 28 -3.06 -4.83 -7.43
CA ALA A 28 -3.31 -3.54 -8.04
C ALA A 28 -2.08 -2.65 -7.94
N THR A 29 -1.38 -2.63 -6.79
CA THR A 29 -0.17 -1.81 -6.65
C THR A 29 0.96 -2.21 -7.57
N GLY A 30 1.09 -3.49 -7.95
CA GLY A 30 2.28 -4.02 -8.64
C GLY A 30 3.60 -3.92 -7.85
N HIS A 31 3.57 -3.36 -6.64
CA HIS A 31 4.75 -2.99 -5.85
C HIS A 31 4.83 -3.72 -4.50
N ILE A 32 3.85 -4.54 -4.17
CA ILE A 32 3.80 -5.32 -2.94
C ILE A 32 3.58 -6.79 -3.29
N ALA A 33 4.60 -7.62 -3.07
CA ALA A 33 4.50 -9.06 -3.27
C ALA A 33 4.33 -9.78 -1.93
N ALA A 34 3.20 -10.48 -1.75
CA ALA A 34 2.99 -11.33 -0.59
C ALA A 34 3.90 -12.57 -0.66
N LEU A 35 4.74 -12.75 0.35
CA LEU A 35 5.63 -13.91 0.47
C LEU A 35 5.04 -14.97 1.40
N LYS A 36 4.52 -14.54 2.55
CA LYS A 36 3.90 -15.39 3.56
C LYS A 36 2.77 -14.64 4.25
N VAL A 37 1.90 -15.39 4.92
CA VAL A 37 0.73 -14.89 5.66
C VAL A 37 0.79 -15.39 7.10
N TYR A 38 0.42 -14.53 8.04
CA TYR A 38 0.45 -14.87 9.46
C TYR A 38 -0.70 -15.83 9.81
N ASP A 39 -0.36 -16.94 10.44
CA ASP A 39 -1.30 -17.93 10.95
C ASP A 39 -1.41 -17.82 12.48
N LYS A 40 -2.61 -17.57 13.00
CA LYS A 40 -2.86 -17.42 14.44
C LYS A 40 -2.55 -18.70 15.22
N ILE A 41 -2.70 -19.88 14.60
CA ILE A 41 -2.53 -21.16 15.28
C ILE A 41 -1.05 -21.45 15.51
N THR A 42 -0.20 -21.18 14.52
CA THR A 42 1.24 -21.39 14.65
C THR A 42 1.94 -20.21 15.32
N GLY A 43 1.32 -19.01 15.28
CA GLY A 43 1.93 -17.78 15.74
C GLY A 43 3.04 -17.27 14.82
N ASP A 44 3.11 -17.74 13.58
CA ASP A 44 4.20 -17.46 12.63
C ASP A 44 3.66 -17.18 11.21
N PHE A 45 4.52 -16.62 10.35
CA PHE A 45 4.29 -16.44 8.93
C PHE A 45 4.55 -17.75 8.17
N VAL A 46 3.51 -18.25 7.51
CA VAL A 46 3.53 -19.50 6.74
C VAL A 46 3.17 -19.25 5.28
N TYR A 47 3.49 -20.21 4.41
CA TYR A 47 2.95 -20.15 3.05
C TYR A 47 1.42 -20.29 3.09
N PRO A 48 0.67 -19.61 2.21
CA PRO A 48 -0.79 -19.69 2.23
C PRO A 48 -1.35 -21.12 2.18
N SER A 49 -0.69 -22.03 1.46
CA SER A 49 -1.06 -23.45 1.38
C SER A 49 -0.87 -24.25 2.68
N GLN A 50 -0.12 -23.71 3.64
CA GLN A 50 0.18 -24.35 4.93
C GLN A 50 -0.65 -23.76 6.08
N GLY A 51 -1.41 -22.69 5.81
CA GLY A 51 -2.17 -21.96 6.81
C GLY A 51 -3.35 -22.74 7.36
N LYS A 52 -3.55 -22.67 8.68
CA LYS A 52 -4.71 -23.23 9.37
C LYS A 52 -5.70 -22.15 9.79
N SER A 53 -5.22 -21.00 10.27
CA SER A 53 -6.04 -19.85 10.64
C SER A 53 -5.35 -18.55 10.21
N LEU A 54 -5.44 -18.26 8.91
CA LEU A 54 -4.80 -17.10 8.29
C LEU A 54 -5.41 -15.77 8.74
N THR A 55 -4.58 -14.74 8.74
CA THR A 55 -4.97 -13.35 9.04
C THR A 55 -4.59 -12.40 7.92
N ASN A 56 -4.98 -11.14 8.09
CA ASN A 56 -4.67 -10.03 7.21
C ASN A 56 -3.26 -9.43 7.44
N LYS A 57 -2.33 -10.20 8.01
CA LYS A 57 -0.94 -9.81 8.21
C LYS A 57 -0.05 -10.63 7.28
N PHE A 58 0.79 -9.94 6.52
CA PHE A 58 1.60 -10.51 5.47
C PHE A 58 3.07 -10.15 5.67
N TYR A 59 3.94 -11.12 5.43
CA TYR A 59 5.35 -10.85 5.17
C TYR A 59 5.49 -10.62 3.68
N VAL A 60 6.04 -9.46 3.30
CA VAL A 60 6.02 -8.97 1.92
C VAL A 60 7.39 -8.56 1.43
N ALA A 61 7.52 -8.46 0.11
CA ALA A 61 8.58 -7.71 -0.56
C ALA A 61 7.98 -6.46 -1.22
N TYR A 62 8.49 -5.29 -0.84
CA TYR A 62 8.25 -4.01 -1.49
C TYR A 62 9.20 -3.86 -2.68
N LEU A 63 8.65 -3.68 -3.88
CA LEU A 63 9.39 -3.62 -5.13
C LEU A 63 9.57 -2.17 -5.58
N PHE A 64 10.82 -1.79 -5.85
CA PHE A 64 11.22 -0.47 -6.32
C PHE A 64 11.84 -0.57 -7.72
N GLY A 65 11.47 0.33 -8.62
CA GLY A 65 11.95 0.33 -10.01
C GLY A 65 13.42 0.76 -10.18
N SER A 66 13.94 0.59 -11.40
CA SER A 66 15.34 0.82 -11.81
C SER A 66 15.94 2.20 -11.49
N LYS A 67 15.12 3.24 -11.26
CA LYS A 67 15.62 4.59 -10.95
C LYS A 67 15.79 4.84 -9.45
N SER A 68 15.41 3.89 -8.62
CA SER A 68 15.49 3.96 -7.17
C SER A 68 16.87 3.47 -6.69
N VAL A 69 17.82 4.40 -6.54
CA VAL A 69 19.03 4.15 -5.73
C VAL A 69 18.52 4.00 -4.28
N PHE A 70 18.74 2.89 -3.56
CA PHE A 70 19.77 2.91 -2.53
C PHE A 70 20.32 1.55 -2.07
N LEU A 71 21.35 1.65 -1.21
CA LEU A 71 22.12 0.70 -0.42
C LEU A 71 21.48 0.52 0.98
N ALA A 72 20.72 -0.55 1.18
CA ALA A 72 20.33 -1.04 2.50
C ALA A 72 20.59 -2.55 2.54
N GLN A 73 20.93 -3.09 3.69
CA GLN A 73 21.53 -4.42 3.86
C GLN A 73 20.58 -5.61 3.59
N SER A 74 19.37 -5.36 3.06
CA SER A 74 18.34 -6.38 2.76
C SER A 74 17.85 -6.34 1.31
N ILE A 75 18.70 -5.89 0.37
CA ILE A 75 18.35 -5.80 -1.06
C ILE A 75 18.53 -7.17 -1.73
N VAL A 76 17.43 -7.72 -2.24
CA VAL A 76 17.51 -8.72 -3.31
C VAL A 76 17.60 -7.96 -4.64
N LYS A 77 18.75 -8.02 -5.31
CA LYS A 77 18.88 -7.52 -6.69
C LYS A 77 18.16 -8.50 -7.61
N THR A 78 16.95 -8.16 -8.01
CA THR A 78 16.30 -8.84 -9.13
C THR A 78 16.83 -8.22 -10.43
N GLY A 79 17.22 -9.03 -11.41
CA GLY A 79 17.74 -8.52 -12.69
C GLY A 79 16.82 -7.46 -13.33
N GLY A 80 17.38 -6.57 -14.16
CA GLY A 80 16.60 -5.50 -14.81
C GLY A 80 16.42 -4.21 -13.98
N GLY A 81 17.18 -4.05 -12.89
CA GLY A 81 17.20 -2.82 -12.08
C GLY A 81 16.12 -2.76 -11.00
N VAL A 82 15.22 -3.73 -10.91
CA VAL A 82 14.24 -3.82 -9.83
C VAL A 82 14.93 -4.20 -8.52
N LYS A 83 14.59 -3.52 -7.44
CA LYS A 83 15.09 -3.79 -6.08
C LYS A 83 13.94 -4.16 -5.18
N ALA A 84 14.18 -5.10 -4.27
CA ALA A 84 13.19 -5.50 -3.27
C ALA A 84 13.68 -5.20 -1.86
N VAL A 85 12.80 -4.68 -1.00
CA VAL A 85 12.98 -4.56 0.45
C VAL A 85 11.89 -5.37 1.13
N THR A 86 12.24 -6.19 2.11
CA THR A 86 11.25 -6.99 2.84
C THR A 86 10.63 -6.22 4.00
N GLY A 87 9.43 -6.62 4.41
CA GLY A 87 8.74 -6.01 5.53
C GLY A 87 7.40 -6.67 5.83
N TYR A 88 6.55 -5.95 6.54
CA TYR A 88 5.23 -6.40 6.95
C TYR A 88 4.14 -5.51 6.37
N PHE A 89 3.09 -6.13 5.84
CA PHE A 89 1.91 -5.46 5.35
C PHE A 89 0.69 -5.98 6.09
N GLU A 90 -0.19 -5.10 6.53
CA GLU A 90 -1.40 -5.45 7.25
C GLU A 90 -2.62 -4.76 6.63
N GLY A 91 -3.68 -5.55 6.39
CA GLY A 91 -4.97 -5.04 5.97
C GLY A 91 -5.77 -6.08 5.17
N PRO A 92 -7.05 -5.83 4.90
CA PRO A 92 -7.80 -4.64 5.31
C PRO A 92 -8.04 -4.58 6.82
N ILE A 93 -7.99 -3.36 7.36
CA ILE A 93 -8.43 -3.02 8.72
C ILE A 93 -9.69 -2.17 8.59
N TYR A 94 -10.81 -2.68 9.08
CA TYR A 94 -12.10 -1.98 9.01
C TYR A 94 -12.30 -1.05 10.20
N SER A 95 -12.79 0.15 9.95
CA SER A 95 -13.15 1.14 10.96
C SER A 95 -14.39 1.92 10.54
N GLY A 96 -14.95 2.74 11.44
CA GLY A 96 -16.04 3.65 11.08
C GLY A 96 -15.65 4.70 10.03
N ALA A 97 -14.36 4.96 9.86
CA ALA A 97 -13.84 5.89 8.84
C ALA A 97 -13.68 5.24 7.46
N GLY A 98 -13.63 3.92 7.38
CA GLY A 98 -13.38 3.18 6.13
C GLY A 98 -12.42 2.02 6.31
N VAL A 99 -11.64 1.72 5.26
CA VAL A 99 -10.67 0.61 5.23
C VAL A 99 -9.26 1.15 5.22
N SER A 100 -8.39 0.65 6.09
CA SER A 100 -6.97 0.99 6.05
C SER A 100 -6.04 -0.19 5.84
N TYR A 101 -4.86 0.14 5.33
CA TYR A 101 -3.74 -0.76 5.09
C TYR A 101 -2.48 -0.13 5.64
N LYS A 102 -1.64 -0.93 6.29
CA LYS A 102 -0.39 -0.49 6.91
C LYS A 102 0.77 -1.27 6.35
N GLY A 103 1.92 -0.63 6.21
CA GLY A 103 3.16 -1.26 5.82
C GLY A 103 4.34 -0.74 6.61
N VAL A 104 5.31 -1.60 6.86
CA VAL A 104 6.56 -1.26 7.54
C VAL A 104 7.70 -2.12 7.00
N THR A 105 8.87 -1.52 6.79
CA THR A 105 10.07 -2.27 6.41
C THR A 105 10.57 -3.12 7.59
N LEU A 106 11.28 -4.21 7.30
CA LEU A 106 11.74 -5.13 8.35
C LEU A 106 12.68 -4.47 9.37
N ASP A 107 13.42 -3.44 8.95
CA ASP A 107 14.30 -2.64 9.80
C ASP A 107 13.60 -1.46 10.49
N GLU A 108 12.27 -1.36 10.33
CA GLU A 108 11.40 -0.31 10.88
C GLU A 108 11.82 1.12 10.50
N SER A 109 12.67 1.27 9.48
CA SER A 109 13.15 2.57 9.03
C SER A 109 12.08 3.37 8.30
N GLU A 110 11.15 2.70 7.62
CA GLU A 110 10.04 3.32 6.91
C GLU A 110 8.72 2.61 7.19
N SER A 111 7.64 3.40 7.32
CA SER A 111 6.28 2.89 7.44
C SER A 111 5.28 3.78 6.71
N PHE A 112 4.14 3.19 6.34
CA PHE A 112 3.05 3.90 5.72
C PHE A 112 1.68 3.37 6.16
N GLU A 113 0.67 4.22 6.03
CA GLU A 113 -0.74 3.88 6.15
C GLU A 113 -1.51 4.47 4.96
N MET A 114 -2.32 3.64 4.32
CA MET A 114 -3.30 4.03 3.30
C MET A 114 -4.70 3.87 3.90
N LEU A 115 -5.46 4.95 4.00
CA LEU A 115 -6.85 4.95 4.43
C LEU A 115 -7.77 5.29 3.25
N PHE A 116 -8.71 4.41 2.99
CA PHE A 116 -9.79 4.56 2.02
C PHE A 116 -11.07 4.92 2.74
N ALA A 117 -11.47 6.19 2.66
CA ALA A 117 -12.63 6.74 3.37
C ALA A 117 -13.69 7.22 2.39
N PHE A 118 -14.95 6.87 2.63
CA PHE A 118 -16.07 7.38 1.83
C PHE A 118 -16.64 8.64 2.46
N SER A 119 -17.06 9.59 1.63
CA SER A 119 -17.87 10.73 2.07
C SER A 119 -19.20 10.27 2.65
N SER A 120 -19.86 11.13 3.44
CA SER A 120 -21.14 10.82 4.09
C SER A 120 -22.28 10.49 3.11
N ASN A 121 -22.17 10.92 1.86
CA ASN A 121 -23.11 10.60 0.79
C ASN A 121 -22.67 9.39 -0.08
N ASP A 122 -21.66 8.64 0.37
CA ASP A 122 -21.15 7.40 -0.23
C ASP A 122 -20.75 7.47 -1.72
N SER A 123 -20.57 8.68 -2.25
CA SER A 123 -20.29 8.92 -3.67
C SER A 123 -18.87 9.39 -3.96
N THR A 124 -18.10 9.72 -2.93
CA THR A 124 -16.70 10.14 -3.06
C THR A 124 -15.81 9.24 -2.20
N LEU A 125 -14.82 8.62 -2.82
CA LEU A 125 -13.76 7.90 -2.14
C LEU A 125 -12.56 8.84 -1.97
N ARG A 126 -12.17 9.08 -0.73
CA ARG A 126 -10.93 9.76 -0.37
C ARG A 126 -9.88 8.72 0.00
N ILE A 127 -8.72 8.85 -0.62
CA ILE A 127 -7.52 8.07 -0.31
C ILE A 127 -6.59 9.00 0.47
N ILE A 128 -6.34 8.67 1.72
CA ILE A 128 -5.45 9.40 2.61
C ILE A 128 -4.21 8.52 2.80
N LEU A 129 -3.06 9.04 2.40
CA LEU A 129 -1.79 8.38 2.61
C LEU A 129 -1.03 9.10 3.71
N SER A 130 -0.55 8.35 4.70
CA SER A 130 0.39 8.83 5.72
C SER A 130 1.69 8.04 5.62
N THR A 131 2.82 8.74 5.59
CA THR A 131 4.15 8.13 5.68
C THR A 131 4.90 8.63 6.90
N ASN A 132 5.58 7.69 7.57
CA ASN A 132 6.51 7.99 8.66
C ASN A 132 7.87 7.38 8.32
N GLN A 133 8.88 8.24 8.27
CA GLN A 133 10.27 7.85 8.09
C GLN A 133 11.02 8.12 9.39
N ASN A 134 11.61 7.09 9.97
CA ASN A 134 12.39 7.26 11.17
C ASN A 134 13.73 7.90 10.77
N LEU A 135 13.88 9.20 11.08
CA LEU A 135 15.03 10.03 10.69
C LEU A 135 16.29 9.70 11.53
N ASN A 136 16.69 8.44 11.57
CA ASN A 136 18.09 8.16 11.85
C ASN A 136 18.91 8.67 10.65
N VAL A 137 19.88 9.54 10.94
CA VAL A 137 20.67 10.43 10.05
C VAL A 137 21.22 9.81 8.74
N LYS A 138 21.13 8.49 8.55
CA LYS A 138 21.48 7.77 7.32
C LYS A 138 20.41 7.82 6.21
N SER A 139 19.16 8.21 6.49
CA SER A 139 18.07 8.18 5.48
C SER A 139 18.19 9.26 4.40
N LYS A 140 18.86 10.39 4.68
CA LYS A 140 19.02 11.54 3.76
C LYS A 140 19.88 11.28 2.52
N VAL A 141 20.73 10.25 2.54
CA VAL A 141 21.62 9.94 1.40
C VAL A 141 20.93 8.97 0.43
N THR A 142 19.72 8.49 0.77
CA THR A 142 19.20 7.29 0.14
C THR A 142 18.55 7.47 -1.23
N GLY A 143 17.87 8.60 -1.48
CA GLY A 143 17.24 8.86 -2.79
C GLY A 143 16.00 8.01 -3.10
N THR A 144 15.56 7.14 -2.19
CA THR A 144 14.26 6.47 -2.20
C THR A 144 13.34 7.17 -1.22
N GLU A 145 12.30 7.81 -1.74
CA GLU A 145 11.22 8.35 -0.93
C GLU A 145 10.02 7.41 -1.05
N LEU A 146 9.73 6.65 0.01
CA LEU A 146 8.53 5.82 0.10
C LEU A 146 7.27 6.64 -0.25
N SER A 147 7.26 7.93 0.09
CA SER A 147 6.25 8.91 -0.35
C SER A 147 6.09 8.98 -1.88
N LYS A 148 7.19 9.05 -2.65
CA LYS A 148 7.13 9.06 -4.13
C LYS A 148 6.64 7.74 -4.68
N LEU A 149 7.08 6.61 -4.12
CA LEU A 149 6.57 5.30 -4.52
C LEU A 149 5.07 5.19 -4.27
N LEU A 150 4.60 5.63 -3.10
CA LEU A 150 3.20 5.55 -2.75
C LEU A 150 2.33 6.51 -3.57
N GLY A 151 2.83 7.71 -3.88
CA GLY A 151 2.17 8.60 -4.83
C GLY A 151 2.03 7.96 -6.22
N HIS A 152 3.09 7.29 -6.71
CA HIS A 152 3.04 6.50 -7.94
C HIS A 152 2.04 5.33 -7.86
N ILE A 153 2.06 4.57 -6.76
CA ILE A 153 1.09 3.48 -6.52
C ILE A 153 -0.34 4.01 -6.54
N ILE A 154 -0.62 5.16 -5.93
CA ILE A 154 -1.98 5.69 -5.88
C ILE A 154 -2.42 6.16 -7.27
N ASN A 155 -1.62 7.00 -7.92
CA ASN A 155 -2.00 7.68 -9.15
C ASN A 155 -1.92 6.77 -10.38
N ASP A 156 -0.90 5.93 -10.47
CA ASP A 156 -0.61 5.17 -11.69
C ASP A 156 -1.12 3.73 -11.61
N HIS A 157 -1.54 3.27 -10.43
CA HIS A 157 -1.95 1.87 -10.22
C HIS A 157 -3.33 1.73 -9.55
N ILE A 158 -3.49 2.19 -8.30
CA ILE A 158 -4.74 2.02 -7.53
C ILE A 158 -5.88 2.80 -8.18
N PHE A 159 -5.67 4.07 -8.54
CA PHE A 159 -6.71 4.89 -9.15
C PHE A 159 -7.19 4.31 -10.50
N PRO A 160 -6.30 3.95 -11.45
CA PRO A 160 -6.71 3.27 -12.68
C PRO A 160 -7.43 1.93 -12.42
N ALA A 161 -6.94 1.12 -11.49
CA ALA A 161 -7.58 -0.15 -11.14
C ALA A 161 -9.00 0.08 -10.61
N LEU A 162 -9.20 1.01 -9.68
CA LEU A 162 -10.53 1.34 -9.17
C LEU A 162 -11.44 1.89 -10.28
N LYS A 163 -10.94 2.78 -11.14
CA LYS A 163 -11.72 3.31 -12.27
C LYS A 163 -12.26 2.20 -13.17
N GLN A 164 -11.43 1.19 -13.48
CA GLN A 164 -11.84 0.04 -14.28
C GLN A 164 -12.95 -0.80 -13.60
N TYR A 165 -12.89 -0.97 -12.28
CA TYR A 165 -13.86 -1.79 -11.53
C TYR A 165 -15.15 -1.06 -11.16
N VAL A 166 -15.10 0.27 -10.99
CA VAL A 166 -16.25 1.07 -10.54
C VAL A 166 -16.98 1.79 -11.69
N GLY A 167 -16.33 1.95 -12.86
CA GLY A 167 -16.90 2.56 -14.08
C GLY A 167 -16.45 4.01 -14.32
N ASP A 168 -16.53 4.46 -15.57
CA ASP A 168 -15.91 5.68 -16.14
C ASP A 168 -16.28 7.06 -15.52
N GLN A 169 -17.01 7.11 -14.42
CA GLN A 169 -17.43 8.36 -13.77
C GLN A 169 -16.35 8.94 -12.81
N ALA A 170 -15.22 8.25 -12.63
CA ALA A 170 -14.12 8.70 -11.78
C ALA A 170 -13.39 9.91 -12.40
N GLN A 171 -13.56 11.09 -11.81
CA GLN A 171 -12.78 12.30 -12.09
C GLN A 171 -11.80 12.56 -10.94
N GLU A 172 -10.52 12.73 -11.28
CA GLU A 172 -9.46 13.13 -10.35
C GLU A 172 -9.56 14.63 -10.05
N LYS A 173 -9.41 15.02 -8.79
CA LYS A 173 -9.12 16.41 -8.42
C LYS A 173 -7.80 16.44 -7.65
N GLY A 174 -6.86 17.24 -8.14
CA GLY A 174 -5.45 17.20 -7.75
C GLY A 174 -5.18 17.38 -6.25
N SER A 175 -4.11 16.73 -5.81
CA SER A 175 -3.59 16.71 -4.44
C SER A 175 -3.13 18.09 -3.97
N SER A 176 -3.58 18.53 -2.79
CA SER A 176 -2.94 19.63 -2.05
C SER A 176 -1.93 19.04 -1.07
N GLU A 177 -0.64 19.34 -1.26
CA GLU A 177 0.39 19.14 -0.24
C GLU A 177 0.18 20.19 0.86
N SER A 178 -0.20 19.76 2.07
CA SER A 178 -0.09 20.60 3.26
C SER A 178 1.30 20.39 3.84
N GLY A 179 2.17 21.38 3.63
CA GLY A 179 3.50 21.46 4.25
C GLY A 179 3.44 21.75 5.75
#